data_AF-A0A7Y1YL62-F1
#
_entry.id   AF-A0A7Y1YL62-F1
#
_cell.length_a   1.000
_cell.length_b   1.000
_cell.length_c   1.000
_cell.angle_alpha   90.00
_cell.angle_beta   90.00
_cell.angle_gamma   90.00
#
_symmetry.space_group_name_H-M   'P 1'
#
loop_
_entity.id
_entity.type
_entity.pdbx_description
1 polymer ?
#
loop_
_entity_poly.entity_id
_entity_poly.type
_entity_poly.pdbx_seq_one_letter_code
_entity_poly.pdbx_strand_id
1 'polypeptide(L)'
;MIGNPDPTIDIGRRLARAEPPQLFARRLEDKLVDWLLSDQRFKTQVFRLVDVYPALRSTADRFDHLYSYLHVAAAPRSVRSGLRLASRSGLGRRAAVRILDTSISRMARRFIAGSTPEEALPTLSELWSEGTAPILDLLG
;
A
#
# COMPACT_ATOMS: atom_id res chain seq x y z
N MET A 1 48.27 -4.11 -12.94
CA MET A 1 47.23 -5.15 -13.00
C MET A 1 46.00 -4.62 -12.31
N ILE A 2 45.02 -4.11 -13.05
CA ILE A 2 43.73 -3.70 -12.50
C ILE A 2 42.90 -4.98 -12.39
N GLY A 3 42.66 -5.44 -11.15
CA GLY A 3 41.91 -6.67 -10.91
C GLY A 3 40.53 -6.59 -11.57
N ASN A 4 40.13 -7.69 -12.20
CA ASN A 4 38.80 -7.85 -12.78
C ASN A 4 37.74 -7.45 -11.72
N PRO A 5 36.72 -6.64 -12.04
CA PRO A 5 35.71 -6.25 -11.06
C PRO A 5 35.04 -7.49 -10.47
N ASP A 6 34.70 -7.42 -9.17
CA ASP A 6 33.99 -8.48 -8.46
C ASP A 6 32.75 -8.91 -9.28
N PRO A 7 32.62 -10.20 -9.66
CA PRO A 7 31.50 -10.71 -10.44
C PRO A 7 30.15 -10.37 -9.81
N THR A 8 30.08 -10.30 -8.48
CA THR A 8 28.87 -9.92 -7.73
C THR A 8 28.44 -8.49 -8.06
N ILE A 9 29.41 -7.57 -8.09
CA ILE A 9 29.17 -6.14 -8.38
C ILE A 9 28.77 -5.95 -9.85
N ASP A 10 29.37 -6.71 -10.77
CA ASP A 10 29.00 -6.64 -12.19
C ASP A 10 27.57 -7.14 -12.42
N ILE A 11 27.21 -8.30 -11.84
CA ILE A 11 25.84 -8.83 -11.89
C ILE A 11 24.86 -7.83 -11.27
N GLY A 12 25.17 -7.28 -10.10
CA GLY A 12 24.33 -6.27 -9.44
C GLY A 12 24.09 -5.03 -10.31
N ARG A 13 25.13 -4.51 -10.98
CA ARG A 13 24.99 -3.37 -11.90
C ARG A 13 24.21 -3.71 -13.16
N ARG A 14 24.28 -4.95 -13.65
CA ARG A 14 23.49 -5.40 -14.80
C ARG A 14 22.01 -5.51 -14.44
N LEU A 15 21.68 -6.08 -13.28
CA LEU A 15 20.31 -6.16 -12.77
C LEU A 15 19.72 -4.77 -12.54
N ALA A 16 20.45 -3.86 -11.88
CA ALA A 16 19.98 -2.50 -11.62
C ALA A 16 19.72 -1.66 -12.90
N ARG A 17 20.35 -2.01 -14.03
CA ARG A 17 20.12 -1.37 -15.33
C ARG A 17 18.97 -2.02 -16.11
N ALA A 18 18.76 -3.32 -15.91
CA ALA A 18 17.70 -4.08 -16.58
C ALA A 18 16.33 -3.83 -15.94
N GLU A 19 16.27 -3.63 -14.62
CA GLU A 19 15.06 -3.35 -13.88
C GLU A 19 15.11 -1.94 -13.26
N PRO A 20 14.50 -0.92 -13.88
CA PRO A 20 14.18 0.29 -13.14
C PRO A 20 13.25 -0.10 -11.97
N PRO A 21 13.32 0.55 -10.80
CA PRO A 21 12.44 0.25 -9.68
C PRO A 21 10.98 0.56 -10.06
N GLN A 22 10.25 -0.44 -10.53
CA GLN A 22 8.85 -0.33 -10.99
C GLN A 22 7.83 -0.43 -9.84
N LEU A 23 8.28 -0.44 -8.58
CA LEU A 23 7.41 -0.81 -7.47
C LEU A 23 6.29 0.20 -7.19
N PHE A 24 6.33 1.43 -7.71
CA PHE A 24 5.26 2.40 -7.47
C PHE A 24 5.05 3.25 -8.72
N ALA A 25 4.09 2.83 -9.54
CA ALA A 25 3.71 3.50 -10.77
C ALA A 25 2.30 4.08 -10.66
N ARG A 26 1.97 4.79 -9.57
CA ARG A 26 0.72 5.59 -9.48
C ARG A 26 0.89 6.77 -8.52
N ARG A 27 0.66 7.99 -9.05
CA ARG A 27 0.80 9.31 -8.40
C ARG A 27 0.24 9.48 -6.97
N LEU A 28 -0.70 8.64 -6.53
CA LEU A 28 -1.26 8.65 -5.16
C LEU A 28 -0.53 7.69 -4.21
N GLU A 29 -0.13 6.51 -4.69
CA GLU A 29 0.65 5.54 -3.92
C GLU A 29 2.07 6.06 -3.72
N ASP A 30 2.66 6.65 -4.77
CA ASP A 30 3.98 7.28 -4.70
C ASP A 30 3.99 8.40 -3.64
N LYS A 31 2.95 9.26 -3.64
CA LYS A 31 2.80 10.32 -2.63
C LYS A 31 2.62 9.78 -1.22
N LEU A 32 1.90 8.67 -1.07
CA LEU A 32 1.75 8.03 0.23
C LEU A 32 3.12 7.51 0.70
N VAL A 33 3.85 6.80 -0.16
CA VAL A 33 5.21 6.33 0.13
C VAL A 33 6.14 7.49 0.48
N ASP A 34 6.13 8.58 -0.30
CA ASP A 34 6.90 9.79 0.00
C ASP A 34 6.57 10.34 1.38
N TRP A 35 5.28 10.43 1.75
CA TRP A 35 4.86 10.89 3.07
C TRP A 35 5.27 9.94 4.19
N LEU A 36 5.19 8.62 3.96
CA LEU A 36 5.66 7.61 4.91
C LEU A 36 7.17 7.67 5.13
N LEU A 37 7.94 8.01 4.09
CA LEU A 37 9.39 8.19 4.18
C LEU A 37 9.77 9.53 4.83
N SER A 38 8.90 10.54 4.72
CA SER A 38 9.16 11.89 5.25
C SER A 38 9.05 12.00 6.77
N ASP A 39 8.21 11.19 7.43
CA ASP A 39 8.00 11.27 8.88
C ASP A 39 7.66 9.90 9.49
N GLN A 40 8.52 9.42 10.40
CA GLN A 40 8.37 8.12 11.08
C GLN A 40 7.12 8.03 11.98
N ARG A 41 6.70 9.14 12.59
CA ARG A 41 5.49 9.18 13.42
C ARG A 41 4.26 9.03 12.55
N PHE A 42 4.22 9.71 11.41
CA PHE A 42 3.13 9.55 10.45
C PHE A 42 3.06 8.13 9.91
N LYS A 43 4.21 7.56 9.52
CA LYS A 43 4.33 6.16 9.10
C LYS A 43 3.76 5.19 10.12
N THR A 44 4.12 5.39 11.38
CA THR A 44 3.61 4.57 12.49
C THR A 44 2.09 4.63 12.58
N GLN A 45 1.48 5.83 12.46
CA GLN A 45 0.02 5.95 12.54
C GLN A 45 -0.69 5.30 11.35
N VAL A 46 -0.14 5.42 10.14
CA VAL A 46 -0.72 4.77 8.96
C VAL A 46 -0.68 3.24 9.11
N PHE A 47 0.43 2.67 9.59
CA PHE A 47 0.50 1.22 9.82
C PHE A 47 -0.45 0.74 10.91
N ARG A 48 -0.56 1.48 12.03
CA ARG A 48 -1.55 1.14 13.07
C ARG A 48 -2.99 1.21 12.54
N LEU A 49 -3.30 2.20 11.70
CA LEU A 49 -4.60 2.28 11.05
C LEU A 49 -4.86 1.06 10.19
N VAL A 50 -3.90 0.67 9.33
CA VAL A 50 -4.03 -0.52 8.46
C VAL A 50 -4.19 -1.80 9.26
N ASP A 51 -3.46 -1.95 10.37
CA ASP A 51 -3.51 -3.11 11.26
C ASP A 51 -4.89 -3.29 11.92
N VAL A 52 -5.47 -2.20 12.44
CA VAL A 52 -6.79 -2.27 13.10
C VAL A 52 -7.95 -2.30 12.09
N TYR A 53 -7.75 -1.80 10.87
CA TYR A 53 -8.84 -1.56 9.91
C TYR A 53 -9.73 -2.77 9.62
N PRO A 54 -9.20 -4.00 9.43
CA PRO A 54 -10.02 -5.19 9.16
C PRO A 54 -10.99 -5.53 10.29
N ALA A 55 -10.70 -5.11 11.53
CA ALA A 55 -11.58 -5.35 12.68
C ALA A 55 -12.78 -4.40 12.72
N LEU A 56 -12.74 -3.26 12.02
CA LEU A 56 -13.74 -2.19 12.10
C LEU A 56 -14.99 -2.51 11.27
N ARG A 57 -16.15 -2.57 11.94
CA ARG A 57 -17.39 -3.08 11.34
C ARG A 57 -18.34 -2.01 10.81
N SER A 58 -18.29 -0.78 11.35
CA SER A 58 -19.19 0.30 10.95
C SER A 58 -18.46 1.46 10.28
N THR A 59 -19.15 2.19 9.40
CA THR A 59 -18.58 3.40 8.78
C THR A 59 -18.24 4.47 9.82
N ALA A 60 -19.05 4.60 10.87
CA ALA A 60 -18.79 5.58 11.93
C ALA A 60 -17.46 5.27 12.62
N ASP A 61 -17.29 4.02 13.04
CA ASP A 61 -16.09 3.50 13.70
C ASP A 61 -14.85 3.58 12.81
N ARG A 62 -14.96 3.20 11.53
CA ARG A 62 -13.90 3.38 10.53
C ARG A 62 -13.47 4.83 10.38
N PHE A 63 -14.43 5.75 10.33
CA PHE A 63 -14.10 7.17 10.23
C PHE A 63 -13.42 7.68 11.49
N ASP A 64 -13.91 7.31 12.68
CA ASP A 64 -13.32 7.77 13.94
C ASP A 64 -11.87 7.29 14.08
N HIS A 65 -11.58 6.04 13.71
CA HIS A 65 -10.22 5.53 13.67
C HIS A 65 -9.36 6.21 12.60
N LEU A 66 -9.87 6.36 11.37
CA LEU A 66 -9.19 7.13 10.31
C LEU A 66 -8.83 8.54 10.78
N TYR A 67 -9.79 9.23 11.40
CA TYR A 67 -9.58 10.58 11.91
C TYR A 67 -8.56 10.60 13.05
N SER A 68 -8.66 9.69 14.02
CA SER A 68 -7.73 9.59 15.15
C SER A 68 -6.28 9.34 14.70
N TYR A 69 -6.07 8.38 13.81
CA TYR A 69 -4.72 8.02 13.34
C TYR A 69 -4.13 9.07 12.40
N LEU A 70 -4.93 9.68 11.52
CA LEU A 70 -4.42 10.55 10.46
C LEU A 70 -4.61 12.06 10.73
N HIS A 71 -5.27 12.46 11.81
CA HIS A 71 -5.36 13.86 12.25
C HIS A 71 -4.27 14.23 13.28
N VAL A 72 -3.07 13.67 13.14
CA VAL A 72 -1.91 13.96 14.00
C VAL A 72 -1.02 15.06 13.42
N ALA A 73 -0.25 15.75 14.25
CA ALA A 73 0.64 16.83 13.81
C ALA A 73 1.64 16.41 12.71
N ALA A 74 2.09 15.15 12.75
CA ALA A 74 2.99 14.54 11.78
C ALA A 74 2.35 14.29 10.39
N ALA A 75 1.02 14.22 10.30
CA ALA A 75 0.34 13.98 9.03
C ALA A 75 0.45 15.18 8.08
N PRO A 76 0.50 15.00 6.75
CA PRO A 76 0.50 16.10 5.80
C PRO A 76 -0.66 17.08 6.02
N ARG A 77 -0.43 18.38 5.82
CA ARG A 77 -1.48 19.42 6.03
C ARG A 77 -2.72 19.17 5.17
N SER A 78 -2.54 18.67 3.94
CA SER A 78 -3.62 18.29 3.02
C SER A 78 -4.50 17.19 3.61
N VAL A 79 -3.91 16.15 4.19
CA VAL A 79 -4.62 15.05 4.84
C VAL A 79 -5.44 15.57 6.03
N ARG A 80 -4.81 16.34 6.92
CA ARG A 80 -5.52 16.90 8.09
C ARG A 80 -6.68 17.80 7.70
N SER A 81 -6.51 18.65 6.69
CA SER A 81 -7.56 19.54 6.21
C SER A 81 -8.69 18.78 5.51
N GLY A 82 -8.36 17.76 4.70
CA GLY A 82 -9.36 16.89 4.08
C GLY A 82 -10.21 16.16 5.12
N LEU A 83 -9.59 15.62 6.18
CA LEU A 83 -10.30 14.95 7.26
C LEU A 83 -11.21 15.91 8.05
N ARG A 84 -10.74 17.13 8.34
CA ARG A 84 -11.59 18.17 8.97
C ARG A 84 -12.77 18.58 8.11
N LEU A 85 -12.61 18.59 6.79
CA LEU A 85 -13.72 18.89 5.89
C LEU A 85 -14.72 17.72 5.87
N ALA A 86 -14.21 16.48 5.78
CA ALA A 86 -15.02 15.27 5.78
C ALA A 86 -15.83 15.11 7.08
N SER A 87 -15.27 15.48 8.24
CA SER A 87 -15.94 15.35 9.54
C SER A 87 -17.15 16.27 9.71
N ARG A 88 -17.30 17.32 8.88
CA ARG A 88 -18.42 18.28 8.95
C ARG A 88 -19.76 17.72 8.51
N SER A 89 -19.81 16.57 7.84
CA SER A 89 -21.06 15.97 7.38
C SER A 89 -21.00 14.44 7.34
N GLY A 90 -22.14 13.78 7.51
CA GLY A 90 -22.22 12.32 7.38
C GLY A 90 -21.85 11.80 5.98
N LEU A 91 -22.14 12.59 4.93
CA LEU A 91 -21.73 12.28 3.56
C LEU A 91 -20.21 12.36 3.40
N GLY A 92 -19.57 13.39 3.95
CA GLY A 92 -18.12 13.54 3.94
C GLY A 92 -17.42 12.38 4.65
N ARG A 93 -17.93 11.97 5.82
CA ARG A 93 -17.43 10.80 6.56
C ARG A 93 -17.51 9.51 5.73
N ARG A 94 -18.66 9.24 5.11
CA ARG A 94 -18.86 8.09 4.20
C ARG A 94 -17.89 8.11 3.02
N ALA A 95 -17.71 9.28 2.40
CA ALA A 95 -16.80 9.43 1.27
C ALA A 95 -15.35 9.14 1.67
N ALA A 96 -14.89 9.67 2.81
CA ALA A 96 -13.55 9.42 3.32
C ALA A 96 -13.29 7.93 3.60
N VAL A 97 -14.24 7.23 4.23
CA VAL A 97 -14.15 5.78 4.48
C VAL A 97 -14.09 5.01 3.16
N ARG A 98 -14.93 5.35 2.17
CA ARG A 98 -14.91 4.67 0.87
C ARG A 98 -13.58 4.83 0.12
N ILE A 99 -12.98 6.02 0.19
CA ILE A 99 -11.65 6.27 -0.38
C ILE A 99 -10.60 5.39 0.30
N LEU A 100 -10.67 5.28 1.63
CA LEU A 100 -9.77 4.44 2.41
C LEU A 100 -9.95 2.95 2.08
N ASP A 101 -11.19 2.44 2.08
CA ASP A 101 -11.53 1.07 1.69
C ASP A 101 -10.92 0.73 0.32
N THR A 102 -11.16 1.60 -0.66
CA THR A 102 -10.63 1.42 -2.03
C THR A 102 -9.10 1.38 -2.06
N SER A 103 -8.45 2.23 -1.26
CA SER A 103 -6.99 2.32 -1.23
C SER A 103 -6.37 1.08 -0.57
N ILE A 104 -6.92 0.63 0.55
CA ILE A 104 -6.47 -0.59 1.25
C ILE A 104 -6.69 -1.82 0.37
N SER A 105 -7.88 -1.97 -0.22
CA SER A 105 -8.16 -3.11 -1.12
C SER A 105 -7.24 -3.12 -2.34
N ARG A 106 -6.94 -1.96 -2.93
CA ARG A 106 -6.02 -1.90 -4.09
C ARG A 106 -4.59 -2.27 -3.72
N MET A 107 -4.11 -1.85 -2.55
CA MET A 107 -2.81 -2.25 -2.03
C MET A 107 -2.76 -3.76 -1.74
N ALA A 108 -3.79 -4.30 -1.09
CA ALA A 108 -3.87 -5.72 -0.75
C ALA A 108 -3.82 -6.63 -1.99
N ARG A 109 -4.55 -6.28 -3.05
CA ARG A 109 -4.56 -7.03 -4.33
C ARG A 109 -3.21 -7.10 -5.05
N ARG A 110 -2.21 -6.32 -4.62
CA ARG A 110 -0.86 -6.41 -5.16
C ARG A 110 -0.04 -7.54 -4.54
N PHE A 111 -0.44 -8.01 -3.38
CA PHE A 111 0.20 -9.10 -2.64
C PHE A 111 -0.68 -10.35 -2.54
N ILE A 112 -1.99 -10.20 -2.76
CA ILE A 112 -2.99 -11.27 -2.67
C ILE A 112 -3.56 -11.54 -4.05
N ALA A 113 -3.33 -12.74 -4.57
CA ALA A 113 -3.77 -13.14 -5.91
C ALA A 113 -5.30 -13.23 -6.07
N GLY A 114 -6.01 -13.51 -4.97
CA GLY A 114 -7.48 -13.59 -4.90
C GLY A 114 -7.95 -13.90 -3.48
N SER A 115 -9.21 -13.61 -3.18
CA SER A 115 -9.81 -13.96 -1.87
C SER A 115 -10.47 -15.34 -1.86
N THR A 116 -10.63 -15.94 -3.03
CA THR A 116 -11.06 -17.34 -3.21
C THR A 116 -10.15 -18.03 -4.24
N PRO A 117 -10.15 -19.38 -4.30
CA PRO A 117 -9.42 -20.11 -5.33
C PRO A 117 -9.80 -19.68 -6.76
N GLU A 118 -11.08 -19.44 -7.01
CA GLU A 118 -11.61 -19.01 -8.31
C GLU A 118 -11.11 -17.62 -8.70
N GLU A 119 -10.98 -16.72 -7.72
CA GLU A 119 -10.41 -15.39 -7.94
C GLU A 119 -8.89 -15.42 -8.18
N ALA A 120 -8.18 -16.35 -7.54
CA ALA A 120 -6.72 -16.46 -7.63
C ALA A 120 -6.23 -17.16 -8.90
N LEU A 121 -7.01 -18.12 -9.42
CA LEU A 121 -6.61 -18.97 -10.55
C LEU A 121 -6.17 -18.19 -11.81
N PRO A 122 -6.85 -17.11 -12.24
CA PRO A 122 -6.40 -16.33 -13.40
C PRO A 122 -5.00 -15.73 -13.21
N THR A 123 -4.75 -15.10 -12.06
CA THR A 123 -3.45 -14.49 -11.71
C THR A 123 -2.34 -15.54 -11.68
N LEU A 124 -2.60 -16.72 -11.10
CA LEU A 124 -1.63 -17.80 -11.03
C LEU A 124 -1.33 -18.40 -12.42
N SER A 125 -2.34 -18.51 -13.27
CA SER A 125 -2.20 -19.03 -14.64
C SER A 125 -1.40 -18.09 -15.52
N GLU A 126 -1.61 -16.78 -15.36
CA GLU A 126 -0.82 -15.74 -16.03
C GLU A 126 0.65 -15.84 -15.64
N LEU A 127 0.97 -15.84 -14.35
CA LEU A 127 2.34 -16.00 -13.84
C LEU A 127 3.03 -17.27 -14.36
N TRP A 128 2.29 -18.39 -14.39
CA TRP A 128 2.78 -19.65 -14.96
C TRP A 128 3.12 -19.52 -16.44
N SER A 129 2.24 -18.89 -17.22
CA SER A 129 2.46 -18.67 -18.65
C SER A 129 3.63 -17.73 -18.96
N GLU A 130 3.96 -16.83 -18.04
CA GLU A 130 5.13 -15.93 -18.11
C GLU A 130 6.45 -16.61 -17.70
N GLY A 131 6.42 -17.90 -17.36
CA GLY A 131 7.61 -18.66 -16.97
C GLY A 131 7.98 -18.52 -15.48
N THR A 132 7.06 -18.01 -14.65
CA THR A 132 7.21 -17.98 -13.20
C THR A 132 6.51 -19.20 -12.58
N ALA A 133 7.13 -19.87 -11.61
CA ALA A 133 6.49 -20.95 -10.86
C ALA A 133 5.92 -20.41 -9.53
N PRO A 134 4.61 -20.12 -9.42
CA PRO A 134 4.04 -19.56 -8.21
C PRO A 134 3.96 -20.59 -7.08
N ILE A 135 4.27 -20.15 -5.86
CA ILE A 135 4.07 -20.90 -4.62
C ILE A 135 2.87 -20.28 -3.90
N LEU A 136 1.90 -21.10 -3.50
CA LEU A 136 0.69 -20.63 -2.82
C LEU A 136 0.90 -20.57 -1.31
N ASP A 137 0.66 -19.38 -0.74
CA ASP A 137 0.54 -19.16 0.71
C ASP A 137 -0.91 -18.84 1.04
N LEU A 138 -1.51 -19.56 1.99
CA LEU A 138 -2.90 -19.37 2.40
C LEU A 138 -2.94 -18.44 3.61
N LEU A 139 -3.52 -17.25 3.42
CA LEU A 139 -3.71 -16.27 4.49
C LEU A 139 -4.82 -16.72 5.45
N GLY A 140 -4.58 -16.59 6.76
CA GLY A 140 -5.50 -16.93 7.85
C GLY A 140 -5.75 -15.78 8.81
#